data_AF-A0A7R9VVF4-F1
#
_entry.id   AF-A0A7R9VVF4-F1
#
_cell.length_a   1.000
_cell.length_b   1.000
_cell.length_c   1.000
_cell.angle_alpha   90.00
_cell.angle_beta   90.00
_cell.angle_gamma   90.00
#
_symmetry.space_group_name_H-M   'P 1'
#
loop_
_entity.id
_entity.type
_entity.pdbx_description
1 polymer ?
#
loop_
_entity_poly.entity_id
_entity_poly.type
_entity_poly.pdbx_seq_one_letter_code
_entity_poly.pdbx_strand_id
1 'polypeptide(L)'
;ISACARSGRNGDRWADGIKLLHEMRDATGSPPDVVAYTAAVGGCAQAGRHYVAFKLLERMREEGVEPNVVTYNAVIRACATASARAAAELTGSQGFSSDAA
;
A
#
# COMPACT_ATOMS: atom_id res chain seq x y z
N ILE A 1 -10.58 5.20 -14.44
CA ILE A 1 -9.77 4.13 -13.82
C ILE A 1 -10.11 4.09 -12.33
N SER A 2 -11.25 3.49 -11.96
CA SER A 2 -11.81 3.54 -10.60
C SER A 2 -12.46 2.20 -10.23
N ALA A 3 -11.81 1.09 -10.60
CA ALA A 3 -12.34 -0.26 -10.41
C ALA A 3 -11.86 -0.96 -9.12
N CYS A 4 -11.15 -0.28 -8.22
CA CYS A 4 -10.50 -0.93 -7.06
C CYS A 4 -11.28 -0.87 -5.73
N ALA A 5 -12.55 -0.46 -5.73
CA ALA A 5 -13.30 -0.27 -4.48
C ALA A 5 -14.38 -1.34 -4.25
N ARG A 6 -13.93 -2.52 -3.80
CA ARG A 6 -14.65 -3.65 -3.17
C ARG A 6 -14.45 -4.93 -3.95
N SER A 7 -13.58 -5.79 -3.43
CA SER A 7 -13.85 -7.21 -3.22
C SER A 7 -12.53 -7.98 -3.18
N GLY A 8 -12.44 -8.89 -2.21
CA GLY A 8 -11.61 -10.09 -2.29
C GLY A 8 -10.16 -9.94 -1.87
N ARG A 9 -9.80 -10.66 -0.79
CA ARG A 9 -8.47 -11.17 -0.49
C ARG A 9 -7.63 -11.35 -1.77
N ASN A 10 -6.61 -10.54 -2.01
CA ASN A 10 -5.53 -10.85 -2.94
C ASN A 10 -4.27 -10.22 -2.36
N GLY A 11 -3.33 -11.04 -1.88
CA GLY A 11 -2.06 -10.60 -1.32
C GLY A 11 -1.15 -9.87 -2.32
N ASP A 12 -1.51 -9.85 -3.61
CA ASP A 12 -0.58 -9.50 -4.69
C ASP A 12 -1.02 -8.34 -5.60
N ARG A 13 -2.18 -7.70 -5.35
CA ARG A 13 -2.66 -6.58 -6.20
C ARG A 13 -1.73 -5.38 -6.22
N TRP A 14 -0.91 -5.22 -5.16
CA TRP A 14 0.10 -4.17 -5.11
C TRP A 14 1.24 -4.45 -6.13
N ALA A 15 1.56 -5.72 -6.40
CA ALA A 15 2.56 -6.09 -7.39
C ALA A 15 2.07 -5.83 -8.82
N ASP A 16 0.80 -6.14 -9.10
CA ASP A 16 0.16 -5.81 -10.38
C ASP A 16 0.10 -4.29 -10.59
N GLY A 17 -0.25 -3.53 -9.55
CA GLY A 17 -0.25 -2.07 -9.59
C GLY A 17 1.14 -1.49 -9.92
N ILE A 18 2.21 -2.08 -9.39
CA ILE A 18 3.58 -1.67 -9.71
C ILE A 18 3.96 -2.05 -11.14
N LYS A 19 3.65 -3.28 -11.58
CA LYS A 19 3.90 -3.69 -12.97
C LYS A 19 3.22 -2.74 -13.96
N LEU A 20 1.96 -2.38 -13.70
CA LEU A 20 1.23 -1.42 -14.53
C LEU A 20 1.90 -0.04 -14.54
N LEU A 21 2.44 0.46 -13.43
CA LEU A 21 3.21 1.71 -13.43
C LEU A 21 4.46 1.61 -14.31
N HIS A 22 5.13 0.46 -14.31
CA HIS A 22 6.27 0.22 -15.18
C HIS A 22 5.88 0.18 -16.65
N GLU A 23 4.82 -0.57 -16.98
CA GLU A 23 4.30 -0.67 -18.34
C GLU A 23 3.79 0.67 -18.86
N MET A 24 3.12 1.47 -18.02
CA MET A 24 2.69 2.83 -18.38
C MET A 24 3.89 3.69 -18.75
N ARG A 25 4.94 3.70 -17.93
CA ARG A 25 6.18 4.44 -18.22
C ARG A 25 6.82 3.98 -19.52
N ASP A 26 6.92 2.67 -19.72
CA ASP A 26 7.58 2.09 -20.90
C ASP A 26 6.75 2.33 -22.19
N ALA A 27 5.42 2.40 -22.08
CA ALA A 27 4.52 2.66 -23.20
C ALA A 27 4.40 4.14 -23.56
N THR A 28 4.32 5.06 -22.59
CA THR A 28 4.15 6.50 -22.85
C THR A 28 5.46 7.28 -22.86
N GLY A 29 6.56 6.70 -22.36
CA GLY A 29 7.84 7.40 -22.18
C GLY A 29 7.78 8.54 -21.15
N SER A 30 6.66 8.66 -20.43
CA SER A 30 6.36 9.72 -19.47
C SER A 30 6.08 9.12 -18.09
N PRO A 31 6.33 9.86 -17.00
CA PRO A 31 6.04 9.38 -15.67
C PRO A 31 4.53 9.14 -15.50
N PRO A 32 4.11 8.06 -14.82
CA PRO A 32 2.71 7.81 -14.51
C PRO A 32 2.09 8.96 -13.69
N ASP A 33 0.81 9.21 -13.90
CA ASP A 33 0.09 10.28 -13.20
C ASP A 33 0.09 10.10 -11.67
N VAL A 34 -0.03 11.22 -10.96
CA VAL A 34 -0.20 11.28 -9.50
C VAL A 34 -1.28 10.29 -9.02
N VAL A 35 -2.37 10.16 -9.78
CA VAL A 35 -3.50 9.26 -9.45
C VAL A 35 -3.07 7.79 -9.50
N ALA A 36 -2.30 7.39 -10.51
CA ALA A 36 -1.83 6.02 -10.67
C ALA A 36 -0.88 5.63 -9.54
N TYR A 37 0.07 6.52 -9.22
CA TYR A 37 0.96 6.33 -8.08
C TYR A 37 0.20 6.28 -6.75
N THR A 38 -0.75 7.20 -6.52
CA THR A 38 -1.56 7.22 -5.29
C THR A 38 -2.33 5.90 -5.12
N ALA A 39 -2.87 5.34 -6.19
CA ALA A 39 -3.56 4.06 -6.18
C ALA A 39 -2.62 2.89 -5.85
N ALA A 40 -1.44 2.84 -6.47
CA ALA A 40 -0.44 1.81 -6.20
C ALA A 40 0.09 1.86 -4.76
N VAL A 41 0.36 3.08 -4.26
CA VAL A 41 0.74 3.33 -2.85
C VAL A 41 -0.36 2.88 -1.90
N GLY A 42 -1.62 3.21 -2.19
CA GLY A 42 -2.77 2.75 -1.41
C GLY A 42 -2.92 1.22 -1.39
N GLY A 43 -2.67 0.57 -2.52
CA GLY A 43 -2.65 -0.90 -2.62
C GLY A 43 -1.51 -1.53 -1.80
N CYS A 44 -0.30 -0.99 -1.89
CA CYS A 44 0.85 -1.42 -1.08
C CYS A 44 0.58 -1.23 0.42
N ALA A 45 -0.02 -0.10 0.78
CA ALA A 45 -0.39 0.24 2.14
C ALA A 45 -1.35 -0.78 2.75
N GLN A 46 -2.40 -1.13 2.01
CA GLN A 46 -3.42 -2.08 2.46
C GLN A 46 -2.89 -3.52 2.54
N ALA A 47 -1.91 -3.86 1.70
CA ALA A 47 -1.18 -5.12 1.75
C ALA A 47 -0.13 -5.20 2.88
N GLY A 48 0.01 -4.14 3.71
CA GLY A 48 1.03 -4.07 4.76
C GLY A 48 2.46 -3.86 4.23
N ARG A 49 2.63 -3.62 2.93
CA ARG A 49 3.91 -3.39 2.24
C ARG A 49 4.31 -1.91 2.29
N HIS A 50 4.39 -1.37 3.50
CA HIS A 50 4.73 0.01 3.78
C HIS A 50 6.10 0.44 3.20
N TYR A 51 7.10 -0.46 3.21
CA TYR A 51 8.41 -0.20 2.58
C TYR A 51 8.31 0.04 1.07
N VAL A 52 7.47 -0.73 0.37
CA VAL A 52 7.26 -0.59 -1.08
C VAL A 52 6.49 0.70 -1.38
N ALA A 53 5.51 1.02 -0.54
CA ALA A 53 4.77 2.28 -0.62
C ALA A 53 5.70 3.50 -0.47
N PHE A 54 6.70 3.43 0.42
CA PHE A 54 7.70 4.49 0.61
C PHE A 54 8.60 4.66 -0.61
N LYS A 55 9.11 3.56 -1.18
CA LYS A 55 9.90 3.59 -2.42
C LYS A 55 9.15 4.21 -3.60
N LEU A 56 7.86 3.92 -3.73
CA LEU A 56 7.02 4.56 -4.76
C LEU A 56 6.90 6.07 -4.54
N LEU A 57 6.82 6.52 -3.29
CA LEU A 57 6.76 7.94 -2.95
C LEU A 57 8.07 8.67 -3.25
N GLU A 58 9.21 8.05 -2.96
CA GLU A 58 10.52 8.58 -3.36
C GLU A 58 10.63 8.69 -4.88
N ARG A 59 10.22 7.64 -5.59
CA ARG A 59 10.24 7.62 -7.05
C ARG A 59 9.35 8.68 -7.68
N MET A 60 8.17 8.96 -7.12
CA MET A 60 7.33 10.09 -7.55
C MET A 60 8.13 11.40 -7.50
N ARG A 61 8.86 11.65 -6.41
CA ARG A 61 9.66 12.87 -6.25
C ARG A 61 10.82 12.93 -7.23
N GLU A 62 11.50 11.82 -7.47
CA GLU A 62 12.59 11.70 -8.45
C GLU A 62 12.09 11.97 -9.88
N GLU A 63 10.89 11.49 -10.21
CA GLU A 63 10.24 11.69 -11.51
C GLU A 63 9.57 13.07 -11.63
N GLY A 64 9.71 13.96 -10.64
CA GLY A 64 9.13 15.31 -10.64
C GLY A 64 7.61 15.33 -10.42
N VAL A 65 7.03 14.22 -9.99
CA VAL A 65 5.60 14.06 -9.69
C VAL A 65 5.38 14.36 -8.22
N GLU A 66 4.70 15.46 -7.91
CA GLU A 66 4.52 15.87 -6.52
C GLU A 66 3.50 14.97 -5.79
N PRO A 67 3.92 14.23 -4.74
CA PRO A 67 3.01 13.39 -3.98
C PRO A 67 2.00 14.27 -3.23
N ASN A 68 0.72 13.96 -3.35
CA ASN A 68 -0.33 14.70 -2.66
C ASN A 68 -0.43 14.28 -1.17
N VAL A 69 -1.17 15.07 -0.40
CA VAL A 69 -1.46 14.81 1.03
C VAL A 69 -2.14 13.45 1.23
N VAL A 70 -2.91 12.96 0.26
CA VAL A 70 -3.57 11.65 0.30
C VAL A 70 -2.55 10.51 0.25
N THR A 71 -1.51 10.61 -0.59
CA THR A 71 -0.42 9.64 -0.71
C THR A 71 0.37 9.53 0.60
N TYR A 72 0.75 10.67 1.18
CA TYR A 72 1.42 10.69 2.49
C TYR A 72 0.56 10.07 3.59
N ASN A 73 -0.71 10.46 3.67
CA ASN A 73 -1.64 9.89 4.65
C ASN A 73 -1.84 8.39 4.46
N ALA A 74 -1.86 7.89 3.22
CA ALA A 74 -1.99 6.46 2.94
C ALA A 74 -0.78 5.67 3.49
N VAL A 75 0.45 6.16 3.29
CA VAL A 75 1.67 5.53 3.81
C VAL A 75 1.70 5.54 5.34
N ILE A 76 1.35 6.66 5.97
CA ILE A 76 1.31 6.78 7.44
C ILE A 76 0.29 5.78 8.03
N ARG A 77 -0.92 5.73 7.44
CA ARG A 77 -1.95 4.78 7.86
C ARG A 77 -1.50 3.33 7.66
N ALA A 78 -0.78 3.03 6.58
CA ALA A 78 -0.20 1.72 6.33
C ALA A 78 0.72 1.29 7.47
N CYS A 79 1.69 2.14 7.82
CA CYS A 79 2.65 1.87 8.89
C CYS A 79 1.95 1.64 10.23
N ALA A 80 0.96 2.46 10.57
CA ALA A 80 0.18 2.30 11.79
C ALA A 80 -0.55 0.95 11.83
N THR A 81 -1.19 0.55 10.71
CA THR A 81 -1.88 -0.74 10.63
C THR A 81 -0.94 -1.95 10.59
N ALA A 82 0.25 -1.81 10.01
CA ALA A 82 1.28 -2.85 10.00
C ALA A 82 1.82 -3.10 11.42
N SER A 83 2.08 -2.03 12.18
CA SER A 83 2.48 -2.13 13.59
C SER A 83 1.37 -2.76 14.45
N ALA A 84 0.11 -2.38 14.23
CA ALA A 84 -1.03 -2.98 14.92
C ALA A 84 -1.21 -4.48 14.58
N ARG A 85 -0.95 -4.90 13.33
CA ARG A 85 -0.96 -6.32 12.94
C ARG A 85 0.16 -7.12 13.58
N ALA A 86 1.37 -6.57 13.63
CA ALA A 86 2.49 -7.21 14.33
C ALA A 86 2.20 -7.38 15.82
N ALA A 87 1.51 -6.41 16.45
CA ALA A 87 1.04 -6.54 17.83
C ALA A 87 -0.08 -7.60 17.97
N ALA A 88 -1.02 -7.66 17.03
CA ALA A 88 -2.11 -8.64 17.05
C ALA A 88 -1.62 -10.09 16.91
N GLU A 89 -0.60 -10.34 16.08
CA GLU A 89 0.02 -11.66 15.91
C GLU A 89 0.74 -12.14 17.19
N LEU A 90 1.34 -11.23 17.95
CA LEU A 90 1.95 -11.56 19.25
C LEU A 90 0.91 -11.87 20.33
N THR A 91 -0.29 -11.27 20.26
CA THR A 91 -1.39 -11.57 21.19
C THR A 91 -2.20 -12.81 20.81
N GLY A 92 -2.00 -13.36 19.60
CA GLY A 92 -2.72 -14.55 19.11
C GLY A 92 -2.25 -15.89 19.70
N SER A 93 -1.18 -15.91 20.52
CA SER A 93 -0.65 -17.11 21.16
C SER A 93 -0.92 -17.20 22.66
N GLN A 94 -1.69 -16.29 23.25
CA GLN A 94 -2.16 -16.41 24.64
C GLN A 94 -3.67 -16.57 24.64
N GLY A 95 -4.11 -17.78 24.31
CA GLY A 95 -5.36 -18.31 24.85
C GLY A 95 -5.21 -18.42 26.36
N PHE A 96 -5.45 -17.31 27.08
CA PHE A 96 -5.85 -17.44 28.47
C PHE A 96 -7.21 -18.13 28.44
N SER A 97 -7.20 -19.44 28.67
CA SER A 97 -8.37 -20.16 29.16
C SER A 97 -8.82 -19.41 30.41
N SER A 98 -9.80 -18.53 30.23
CA SER A 98 -10.64 -18.08 31.32
C SER A 98 -11.56 -19.25 31.62
N ASP A 99 -11.06 -20.24 32.36
CA ASP A 99 -11.94 -21.14 33.10
C ASP A 99 -12.63 -20.29 34.17
N ALA A 100 -13.79 -19.78 33.75
CA ALA A 100 -14.78 -19.17 34.60
C ALA A 100 -15.58 -20.29 35.27
N ALA A 101 -15.63 -20.21 36.61
CA ALA A 101 -16.58 -20.84 37.52
C ALA A 101 -16.48 -22.36 37.74
#